data_AF-A0A3D4YM59-F1
#
_entry.id   AF-A0A3D4YM59-F1
#
_cell.length_a   1.000
_cell.length_b   1.000
_cell.length_c   1.000
_cell.angle_alpha   90.00
_cell.angle_beta   90.00
_cell.angle_gamma   90.00
#
_symmetry.space_group_name_H-M   'P 1'
#
loop_
_entity.id
_entity.type
_entity.pdbx_description
1 polymer ?
#
loop_
_entity_poly.entity_id
_entity_poly.type
_entity_poly.pdbx_seq_one_letter_code
_entity_poly.pdbx_strand_id
1 'polypeptide(L)'
;MVRSCFVFLAFVALTTACSPAKPGQAPSPKVVHDTVTVRDPELDKRVSRLELQLLARDAQIEDLQTRLEDTQAEVVRAMAKLQSVASRAQAASAMAEAEVALQTMKAGASTDPPEAAQVAKFVQRSATEFDKANYGGALYLANQAKTVALGYRGRLGVNTEGARSGETLFAVPIKLKTTSRGNVRAGPGTNFAVSFLAEPGSSIIGYSYADEWVRISDDTGRTGWIHQTLVSRP
;
A
#
# COMPACT_ATOMS: atom_id res chain seq x y z
N MET A 1 4.98 -55.96 -22.81
CA MET A 1 5.25 -57.11 -23.70
C MET A 1 6.02 -56.60 -24.90
N VAL A 2 7.25 -57.09 -25.04
CA VAL A 2 8.21 -56.87 -26.13
C VAL A 2 7.76 -57.65 -27.36
N ARG A 3 7.93 -57.11 -28.57
CA ARG A 3 8.08 -57.81 -29.87
C ARG A 3 8.07 -56.76 -30.99
N SER A 4 8.84 -56.84 -32.07
CA SER A 4 9.89 -57.75 -32.51
C SER A 4 10.49 -57.12 -33.76
N CYS A 5 11.79 -57.31 -33.95
CA CYS A 5 12.51 -56.98 -35.17
C CYS A 5 11.90 -57.66 -36.41
N PHE A 6 11.92 -56.96 -37.55
CA PHE A 6 12.11 -57.59 -38.86
C PHE A 6 12.99 -56.69 -39.74
N VAL A 7 14.15 -57.25 -40.09
CA VAL A 7 15.09 -56.73 -41.09
C VAL A 7 14.70 -57.35 -42.43
N PHE A 8 14.61 -56.54 -43.49
CA PHE A 8 14.80 -57.01 -44.86
C PHE A 8 15.56 -55.96 -45.68
N LEU A 9 16.66 -56.45 -46.27
CA LEU A 9 17.58 -55.81 -47.18
C LEU A 9 17.01 -55.86 -48.61
N ALA A 10 17.18 -54.81 -49.44
CA ALA A 10 17.70 -54.89 -50.81
C ALA A 10 17.48 -53.61 -51.68
N PHE A 11 18.60 -53.14 -52.26
CA PHE A 11 18.82 -52.60 -53.61
C PHE A 11 18.36 -51.19 -54.05
N VAL A 12 19.33 -50.26 -53.99
CA VAL A 12 19.92 -49.39 -55.04
C VAL A 12 19.03 -48.81 -56.16
N ALA A 13 19.01 -47.48 -56.24
CA ALA A 13 19.18 -46.73 -57.49
C ALA A 13 19.82 -45.35 -57.20
N LEU A 14 21.04 -45.14 -57.73
CA LEU A 14 21.71 -43.85 -57.76
C LEU A 14 21.11 -42.98 -58.88
N THR A 15 20.60 -41.81 -58.54
CA THR A 15 20.49 -40.69 -59.48
C THR A 15 21.13 -39.45 -58.86
N THR A 16 22.25 -39.07 -59.44
CA THR A 16 22.96 -37.82 -59.19
C THR A 16 22.18 -36.65 -59.79
N ALA A 17 21.72 -35.74 -58.94
CA ALA A 17 21.29 -34.40 -59.36
C ALA A 17 22.01 -33.37 -58.48
N CYS A 18 23.04 -32.74 -59.04
CA CYS A 18 23.73 -31.61 -58.43
C CYS A 18 22.82 -30.38 -58.48
N SER A 19 22.51 -29.81 -57.32
CA SER A 19 22.08 -28.41 -57.19
C SER A 19 23.11 -27.66 -56.33
N PRO A 20 23.52 -26.44 -56.71
CA PRO A 20 24.46 -25.67 -55.90
C PRO A 20 23.75 -25.16 -54.64
N ALA A 21 24.12 -25.72 -53.49
CA ALA A 21 23.71 -25.22 -52.18
C ALA A 21 24.35 -23.85 -51.94
N LYS A 22 23.51 -22.85 -51.71
CA LYS A 22 23.89 -21.52 -51.21
C LYS A 22 24.64 -21.68 -49.88
N PRO A 23 25.78 -21.02 -49.63
CA PRO A 23 26.52 -21.20 -48.39
C PRO A 23 25.65 -20.86 -47.19
N GLY A 24 25.42 -21.85 -46.33
CA GLY A 24 24.76 -21.67 -45.04
C GLY A 24 25.58 -20.69 -44.20
N GLN A 25 24.97 -19.56 -43.87
CA GLN A 25 25.51 -18.58 -42.95
C GLN A 25 25.82 -19.27 -41.63
N ALA A 26 27.07 -19.17 -41.17
CA ALA A 26 27.50 -19.68 -39.88
C ALA A 26 26.57 -19.16 -38.76
N PRO A 27 26.23 -19.98 -37.75
CA PRO A 27 25.46 -19.49 -36.61
C PRO A 27 26.23 -18.33 -35.98
N SER A 28 25.59 -17.16 -35.95
CA SER A 28 26.14 -16.00 -35.28
C SER A 28 26.41 -16.36 -33.81
N PRO A 29 27.56 -15.97 -33.26
CA PRO A 29 27.80 -16.17 -31.84
C PRO A 29 26.70 -15.44 -31.07
N LYS A 30 25.91 -16.19 -30.31
CA LYS A 30 24.98 -15.61 -29.32
C LYS A 30 25.86 -14.92 -28.29
N VAL A 31 26.04 -13.61 -28.44
CA VAL A 31 26.64 -12.78 -27.42
C VAL A 31 25.65 -12.76 -26.27
N VAL A 32 25.88 -13.65 -25.30
CA VAL A 32 25.23 -13.58 -24.00
C VAL A 32 25.84 -12.36 -23.34
N HIS A 33 25.14 -11.23 -23.42
CA HIS A 33 25.43 -10.09 -22.57
C HIS A 33 25.05 -10.51 -21.16
N ASP A 34 26.03 -11.06 -20.43
CA ASP A 34 25.95 -11.24 -19.00
C ASP A 34 25.93 -9.82 -18.42
N THR A 35 24.73 -9.28 -18.20
CA THR A 35 24.56 -7.98 -17.58
C THR A 35 24.95 -8.14 -16.12
N VAL A 36 26.24 -7.97 -15.83
CA VAL A 36 26.74 -7.81 -14.46
C VAL A 36 26.03 -6.58 -13.91
N THR A 37 25.07 -6.79 -13.01
CA THR A 37 24.45 -5.71 -12.26
C THR A 37 25.51 -5.11 -11.35
N VAL A 38 26.12 -4.00 -11.80
CA VAL A 38 27.08 -3.25 -10.99
C VAL A 38 26.30 -2.63 -9.84
N ARG A 39 26.40 -3.26 -8.67
CA ARG A 39 25.80 -2.78 -7.43
C ARG A 39 26.54 -1.51 -7.02
N ASP A 40 25.84 -0.37 -6.98
CA ASP A 40 26.43 0.91 -6.57
C ASP A 40 26.61 0.93 -5.04
N PRO A 41 27.84 0.87 -4.52
CA PRO A 41 28.09 0.80 -3.08
C PRO A 41 27.67 2.09 -2.36
N GLU A 42 27.54 3.23 -3.05
CA GLU A 42 26.99 4.45 -2.44
C GLU A 42 25.49 4.35 -2.26
N LEU A 43 24.78 3.79 -3.24
CA LEU A 43 23.35 3.58 -3.17
C LEU A 43 23.01 2.62 -2.03
N ASP A 44 23.72 1.49 -1.92
CA ASP A 44 23.54 0.53 -0.82
C ASP A 44 23.69 1.22 0.55
N LYS A 45 24.73 2.05 0.72
CA LYS A 45 24.94 2.81 1.97
C LYS A 45 23.80 3.79 2.27
N ARG A 46 23.25 4.45 1.24
CA ARG A 46 22.11 5.38 1.40
C ARG A 46 20.85 4.61 1.79
N VAL A 47 20.59 3.48 1.14
CA VAL A 47 19.45 2.60 1.47
C VAL A 47 19.53 2.13 2.92
N SER A 48 20.67 1.57 3.36
CA SER A 48 20.81 1.13 4.75
C SER A 48 20.64 2.27 5.77
N ARG A 49 21.09 3.48 5.45
CA ARG A 49 20.85 4.65 6.31
C ARG A 49 19.36 5.02 6.39
N LEU A 50 18.66 4.98 5.26
CA LEU A 50 17.22 5.25 5.21
C LEU A 50 16.43 4.20 5.97
N GLU A 51 16.78 2.92 5.86
CA GLU A 51 16.19 1.82 6.64
C GLU A 51 16.35 2.05 8.15
N LEU A 52 17.56 2.42 8.61
CA LEU A 52 17.77 2.76 10.01
C LEU A 52 16.94 3.97 10.47
N GLN A 53 16.77 4.97 9.61
CA GLN A 53 15.91 6.13 9.91
C GLN A 53 14.44 5.74 10.00
N LEU A 54 13.96 4.83 9.14
CA LEU A 54 12.60 4.31 9.20
C LEU A 54 12.37 3.58 10.53
N LEU A 55 13.26 2.66 10.91
CA LEU A 55 13.18 1.95 12.20
C LEU A 55 13.15 2.91 13.40
N ALA A 56 13.97 3.96 13.37
CA ALA A 56 13.99 4.97 14.43
C ALA A 56 12.67 5.77 14.50
N ARG A 57 12.04 6.05 13.36
CA ARG A 57 10.73 6.71 13.31
C ARG A 57 9.61 5.78 13.76
N ASP A 58 9.68 4.51 13.42
CA ASP A 58 8.70 3.50 13.86
C ASP A 58 8.74 3.35 15.38
N ALA A 59 9.92 3.22 15.97
CA ALA A 59 10.08 3.20 17.43
C ALA A 59 9.54 4.49 18.11
N GLN A 60 9.69 5.64 17.47
CA GLN A 60 9.12 6.90 17.96
C GLN A 60 7.59 6.90 17.88
N ILE A 61 7.00 6.37 16.81
CA ILE A 61 5.56 6.23 16.66
C ILE A 61 5.01 5.30 17.76
N GLU A 62 5.69 4.19 18.03
CA GLU A 62 5.31 3.26 19.10
C GLU A 62 5.33 3.93 20.48
N ASP A 63 6.40 4.65 20.85
CA ASP A 63 6.47 5.39 22.11
C ASP A 63 5.33 6.43 22.24
N LEU A 64 5.06 7.19 21.17
CA LEU A 64 3.95 8.15 21.16
C LEU A 64 2.59 7.47 21.31
N GLN A 65 2.40 6.31 20.70
CA GLN A 65 1.18 5.52 20.84
C GLN A 65 1.01 5.00 22.27
N THR A 66 2.07 4.51 22.91
CA THR A 66 2.04 4.08 24.32
C THR A 66 1.64 5.23 25.24
N ARG A 67 2.24 6.41 25.07
CA ARG A 67 1.87 7.60 25.88
C ARG A 67 0.41 8.00 25.66
N LEU A 68 -0.09 7.91 24.43
CA LEU A 68 -1.50 8.16 24.14
C LEU A 68 -2.40 7.11 24.82
N GLU A 69 -2.01 5.84 24.83
CA GLU A 69 -2.75 4.78 25.48
C GLU A 69 -2.82 4.97 27.01
N ASP A 70 -1.71 5.38 27.63
CA ASP A 70 -1.61 5.69 29.06
C ASP A 70 -2.51 6.86 29.45
N THR A 71 -2.43 7.98 28.71
CA THR A 71 -3.28 9.15 28.95
C THR A 71 -4.77 8.82 28.77
N GLN A 72 -5.12 8.00 27.78
CA GLN A 72 -6.49 7.51 27.61
C GLN A 72 -6.94 6.64 28.79
N ALA A 73 -6.04 5.83 29.37
CA ALA A 73 -6.37 5.01 30.55
C ALA A 73 -6.67 5.89 31.77
N GLU A 74 -5.97 7.01 31.93
CA GLU A 74 -6.25 7.99 32.99
C GLU A 74 -7.62 8.65 32.82
N VAL A 75 -7.99 9.05 31.60
CA VAL A 75 -9.32 9.59 31.30
C VAL A 75 -10.41 8.58 31.67
N VAL A 76 -10.25 7.32 31.25
CA VAL A 76 -11.19 6.23 31.55
C VAL A 76 -11.30 5.99 33.06
N ARG A 77 -10.18 6.01 33.79
CA ARG A 77 -10.15 5.89 35.26
C ARG A 77 -10.88 7.04 35.94
N ALA A 78 -10.73 8.27 35.44
CA ALA A 78 -11.46 9.42 35.95
C ALA A 78 -12.98 9.28 35.71
N MET A 79 -13.40 8.79 34.52
CA MET A 79 -14.80 8.52 34.22
C MET A 79 -15.42 7.46 35.14
N ALA A 80 -14.65 6.42 35.48
CA ALA A 80 -15.07 5.41 36.45
C ALA A 80 -15.33 6.03 37.84
N LYS A 81 -14.41 6.88 38.30
CA LYS A 81 -14.50 7.54 39.61
C LYS A 81 -15.68 8.51 39.69
N LEU A 82 -15.96 9.21 38.60
CA LEU A 82 -17.04 10.20 38.53
C LEU A 82 -18.41 9.59 38.24
N GLN A 83 -18.51 8.27 38.05
CA GLN A 83 -19.74 7.57 37.68
C GLN A 83 -20.47 8.28 36.53
N SER A 84 -19.75 8.55 35.44
CA SER A 84 -20.30 9.27 34.29
C SER A 84 -21.63 8.67 33.82
N VAL A 85 -22.61 9.52 33.52
CA VAL A 85 -24.05 9.22 33.34
C VAL A 85 -24.39 8.34 32.12
N ALA A 86 -23.40 7.73 31.47
CA ALA A 86 -23.65 6.84 30.35
C ALA A 86 -24.41 5.59 30.81
N SER A 87 -25.53 5.28 30.13
CA SER A 87 -26.29 4.07 30.43
C SER A 87 -25.59 2.82 29.89
N ARG A 88 -25.81 1.68 30.55
CA ARG A 88 -25.36 0.37 30.05
C ARG A 88 -25.81 0.11 28.62
N ALA A 89 -27.06 0.44 28.30
CA ALA A 89 -27.63 0.25 26.96
C ALA A 89 -26.89 1.10 25.90
N GLN A 90 -26.59 2.36 26.23
CA GLN A 90 -25.87 3.25 25.32
C GLN A 90 -24.43 2.77 25.07
N ALA A 91 -23.73 2.34 26.12
CA ALA A 91 -22.38 1.77 25.99
C ALA A 91 -22.39 0.50 25.12
N ALA A 92 -23.34 -0.41 25.34
CA ALA A 92 -23.49 -1.62 24.54
C ALA A 92 -23.76 -1.33 23.06
N SER A 93 -24.64 -0.36 22.75
CA SER A 93 -24.90 0.05 21.37
C SER A 93 -23.65 0.58 20.68
N ALA A 94 -22.92 1.49 21.34
CA ALA A 94 -21.70 2.06 20.78
C ALA A 94 -20.62 1.00 20.55
N MET A 95 -20.48 0.04 21.47
CA MET A 95 -19.55 -1.09 21.33
C MET A 95 -19.90 -1.96 20.12
N ALA A 96 -21.17 -2.31 19.95
CA ALA A 96 -21.63 -3.09 18.81
C ALA A 96 -21.36 -2.36 17.48
N GLU A 97 -21.64 -1.07 17.42
CA GLU A 97 -21.32 -0.25 16.24
C GLU A 97 -19.81 -0.19 15.95
N ALA A 98 -18.99 -0.09 17.00
CA ALA A 98 -17.53 -0.12 16.87
C ALA A 98 -17.02 -1.47 16.35
N GLU A 99 -17.60 -2.57 16.82
CA GLU A 99 -17.24 -3.92 16.37
C GLU A 99 -17.66 -4.14 14.91
N VAL A 100 -18.86 -3.72 14.51
CA VAL A 100 -19.28 -3.74 13.11
C VAL A 100 -18.33 -2.91 12.24
N ALA A 101 -17.93 -1.73 12.70
CA ALA A 101 -16.95 -0.91 11.99
C ALA A 101 -15.61 -1.66 11.80
N LEU A 102 -15.10 -2.32 12.84
CA LEU A 102 -13.91 -3.15 12.77
C LEU A 102 -14.06 -4.32 11.79
N GLN A 103 -15.19 -5.01 11.80
CA GLN A 103 -15.47 -6.11 10.86
C GLN A 103 -15.47 -5.63 9.41
N THR A 104 -16.09 -4.46 9.13
CA THR A 104 -16.05 -3.89 7.78
C THR A 104 -14.64 -3.52 7.32
N MET A 105 -13.76 -3.08 8.23
CA MET A 105 -12.35 -2.79 7.90
C MET A 105 -11.59 -4.07 7.54
N LYS A 106 -11.80 -5.16 8.28
CA LYS A 106 -11.17 -6.46 8.02
C LYS A 106 -11.69 -7.12 6.74
N ALA A 107 -12.98 -6.96 6.43
CA ALA A 107 -13.60 -7.57 5.24
C ALA A 107 -13.21 -6.88 3.92
N GLY A 108 -12.86 -5.58 3.97
CA GLY A 108 -12.57 -4.78 2.78
C GLY A 108 -11.10 -4.68 2.39
N ALA A 109 -10.17 -5.22 3.20
CA ALA A 109 -8.73 -5.04 3.01
C ALA A 109 -8.04 -6.35 2.60
N SER A 110 -7.15 -6.30 1.61
CA SER A 110 -6.27 -7.42 1.22
C SER A 110 -5.10 -7.63 2.18
N THR A 111 -4.83 -6.66 3.04
CA THR A 111 -3.80 -6.67 4.08
C THR A 111 -4.34 -5.91 5.28
N ASP A 112 -4.15 -6.45 6.49
CA ASP A 112 -4.66 -5.84 7.72
C ASP A 112 -4.09 -4.42 7.89
N PRO A 113 -4.92 -3.36 7.84
CA PRO A 113 -4.42 -1.99 7.99
C PRO A 113 -3.99 -1.76 9.44
N PRO A 114 -2.93 -0.96 9.69
CA PRO A 114 -2.47 -0.68 11.05
C PRO A 114 -3.56 -0.03 11.91
N GLU A 115 -4.46 0.75 11.30
CA GLU A 115 -5.62 1.32 11.99
C GLU A 115 -6.63 0.26 12.47
N ALA A 116 -6.76 -0.89 11.79
CA ALA A 116 -7.64 -1.96 12.27
C ALA A 116 -7.12 -2.57 13.58
N ALA A 117 -5.80 -2.69 13.74
CA ALA A 117 -5.21 -3.13 15.01
C ALA A 117 -5.51 -2.11 16.14
N GLN A 118 -5.43 -0.81 15.83
CA GLN A 118 -5.79 0.24 16.80
C GLN A 118 -7.28 0.20 17.18
N VAL A 119 -8.19 0.05 16.21
CA VAL A 119 -9.63 -0.09 16.46
C VAL A 119 -9.92 -1.35 17.28
N ALA A 120 -9.26 -2.47 16.99
CA ALA A 120 -9.39 -3.70 17.77
C ALA A 120 -8.97 -3.51 19.24
N LYS A 121 -7.87 -2.80 19.51
CA LYS A 121 -7.46 -2.44 20.87
C LYS A 121 -8.53 -1.63 21.60
N PHE A 122 -9.13 -0.62 20.93
CA PHE A 122 -10.20 0.17 21.53
C PHE A 122 -11.44 -0.67 21.85
N VAL A 123 -11.85 -1.55 20.94
CA VAL A 123 -12.99 -2.46 21.14
C VAL A 123 -12.72 -3.39 22.34
N GLN A 124 -11.53 -3.99 22.42
CA GLN A 124 -11.14 -4.84 23.54
C GLN A 124 -11.17 -4.08 24.86
N ARG A 125 -10.55 -2.90 24.93
CA ARG A 125 -10.54 -2.07 26.15
C ARG A 125 -11.96 -1.63 26.53
N SER A 126 -12.79 -1.29 25.56
CA SER A 126 -14.19 -0.93 25.79
C SER A 126 -14.95 -2.08 26.45
N ALA A 127 -14.76 -3.33 25.97
CA ALA A 127 -15.32 -4.52 26.60
C ALA A 127 -14.84 -4.69 28.04
N THR A 128 -13.54 -4.54 28.30
CA THR A 128 -13.02 -4.66 29.68
C THR A 128 -13.58 -3.62 30.63
N GLU A 129 -13.89 -2.40 30.17
CA GLU A 129 -14.51 -1.36 31.00
C GLU A 129 -16.01 -1.60 31.19
N PHE A 130 -16.68 -2.16 30.18
CA PHE A 130 -18.08 -2.55 30.27
C PHE A 130 -18.29 -3.65 31.32
N ASP A 131 -17.41 -4.64 31.37
CA ASP A 131 -17.44 -5.72 32.36
C ASP A 131 -17.24 -5.21 33.80
N LYS A 132 -16.47 -4.13 33.97
CA LYS A 132 -16.28 -3.42 35.24
C LYS A 132 -17.44 -2.49 35.61
N ALA A 133 -18.51 -2.47 34.80
CA ALA A 133 -19.62 -1.51 34.89
C ALA A 133 -19.19 -0.03 34.75
N ASN A 134 -18.02 0.26 34.18
CA ASN A 134 -17.60 1.60 33.79
C ASN A 134 -18.16 1.96 32.41
N TYR A 135 -19.48 2.16 32.34
CA TYR A 135 -20.18 2.35 31.06
C TYR A 135 -19.74 3.62 30.32
N GLY A 136 -19.33 4.68 31.02
CA GLY A 136 -18.83 5.86 30.33
C GLY A 136 -17.44 5.67 29.75
N GLY A 137 -16.54 4.98 30.46
CA GLY A 137 -15.26 4.57 29.91
C GLY A 137 -15.41 3.67 28.68
N ALA A 138 -16.31 2.68 28.76
CA ALA A 138 -16.66 1.81 27.64
C ALA A 138 -17.20 2.61 26.43
N LEU A 139 -18.18 3.49 26.66
CA LEU A 139 -18.76 4.35 25.64
C LEU A 139 -17.72 5.27 24.99
N TYR A 140 -16.83 5.88 25.79
CA TYR A 140 -15.75 6.73 25.29
C TYR A 140 -14.84 5.97 24.32
N LEU A 141 -14.34 4.81 24.75
CA LEU A 141 -13.44 3.97 23.93
C LEU A 141 -14.14 3.47 22.66
N ALA A 142 -15.41 3.10 22.74
CA ALA A 142 -16.20 2.68 21.58
C ALA A 142 -16.38 3.82 20.56
N ASN A 143 -16.62 5.05 21.03
CA ASN A 143 -16.69 6.21 20.13
C ASN A 143 -15.32 6.54 19.51
N GLN A 144 -14.21 6.41 20.26
CA GLN A 144 -12.86 6.55 19.69
C GLN A 144 -12.63 5.53 18.58
N ALA A 145 -12.99 4.26 18.80
CA ALA A 145 -12.92 3.20 17.79
C ALA A 145 -13.70 3.57 16.52
N LYS A 146 -14.95 4.03 16.68
CA LYS A 146 -15.79 4.49 15.57
C LYS A 146 -15.17 5.65 14.80
N THR A 147 -14.62 6.66 15.49
CA THR A 147 -13.98 7.81 14.84
C THR A 147 -12.76 7.39 14.02
N VAL A 148 -11.91 6.52 14.55
CA VAL A 148 -10.75 5.99 13.81
C VAL A 148 -11.21 5.19 12.58
N ALA A 149 -12.19 4.30 12.76
CA ALA A 149 -12.73 3.49 11.66
C ALA A 149 -13.41 4.34 10.57
N LEU A 150 -14.19 5.36 10.94
CA LEU A 150 -14.81 6.30 10.00
C LEU A 150 -13.76 7.10 9.23
N GLY A 151 -12.72 7.58 9.92
CA GLY A 151 -11.60 8.27 9.28
C GLY A 151 -10.87 7.39 8.27
N TYR A 152 -10.62 6.13 8.61
CA TYR A 152 -10.05 5.14 7.68
C TYR A 152 -10.97 4.90 6.47
N ARG A 153 -12.27 4.70 6.71
CA ARG A 153 -13.24 4.46 5.63
C ARG A 153 -13.37 5.65 4.68
N GLY A 154 -13.34 6.88 5.20
CA GLY A 154 -13.31 8.10 4.40
C GLY A 154 -12.04 8.20 3.54
N ARG A 155 -10.86 7.88 4.11
CA ARG A 155 -9.61 7.82 3.34
C ARG A 155 -9.65 6.74 2.27
N LEU A 156 -10.15 5.54 2.58
CA LEU A 156 -10.32 4.48 1.60
C LEU A 156 -11.29 4.84 0.49
N GLY A 157 -12.40 5.52 0.77
CA GLY A 157 -13.34 5.96 -0.27
C GLY A 157 -12.64 6.83 -1.32
N VAL A 158 -11.94 7.87 -0.86
CA VAL A 158 -11.15 8.77 -1.73
C VAL A 158 -9.99 8.04 -2.41
N ASN A 159 -9.36 7.10 -1.72
CA ASN A 159 -8.22 6.35 -2.28
C ASN A 159 -8.65 5.29 -3.28
N THR A 160 -9.79 4.63 -3.09
CA THR A 160 -10.24 3.50 -3.93
C THR A 160 -10.98 4.00 -5.17
N GLU A 161 -11.65 5.15 -5.08
CA GLU A 161 -12.21 5.85 -6.23
C GLU A 161 -11.07 6.28 -7.18
N GLY A 162 -10.84 5.46 -8.21
CA GLY A 162 -9.82 5.67 -9.23
C GLY A 162 -8.51 4.90 -9.02
N ALA A 163 -8.40 4.04 -8.00
CA ALA A 163 -7.28 3.11 -7.87
C ALA A 163 -7.35 2.02 -8.96
N ARG A 164 -6.24 1.82 -9.65
CA ARG A 164 -6.04 0.80 -10.69
C ARG A 164 -5.34 -0.43 -10.09
N SER A 165 -5.45 -1.54 -10.82
CA SER A 165 -4.73 -2.77 -10.49
C SER A 165 -3.21 -2.54 -10.57
N GLY A 166 -2.46 -3.03 -9.57
CA GLY A 166 -1.00 -2.89 -9.48
C GLY A 166 -0.52 -1.63 -8.74
N GLU A 167 -1.42 -0.78 -8.25
CA GLU A 167 -1.06 0.36 -7.41
C GLU A 167 -0.80 -0.06 -5.96
N THR A 168 0.17 0.60 -5.32
CA THR A 168 0.35 0.53 -3.87
C THR A 168 -0.25 1.78 -3.23
N LEU A 169 -1.31 1.61 -2.45
CA LEU A 169 -1.95 2.70 -1.71
C LEU A 169 -1.09 3.14 -0.53
N PHE A 170 -1.01 4.46 -0.29
CA PHE A 170 -0.49 4.94 0.97
C PHE A 170 -1.53 4.70 2.08
N ALA A 171 -1.08 4.20 3.23
CA ALA A 171 -1.94 4.03 4.41
C ALA A 171 -2.58 5.38 4.83
N VAL A 172 -1.78 6.44 4.77
CA VAL A 172 -2.22 7.83 4.98
C VAL A 172 -1.78 8.66 3.79
N PRO A 173 -2.69 9.45 3.16
CA PRO A 173 -2.32 10.37 2.10
C PRO A 173 -1.21 11.32 2.54
N ILE A 174 -0.22 11.51 1.67
CA ILE A 174 0.97 12.30 1.98
C ILE A 174 0.86 13.69 1.36
N LYS A 175 1.18 14.74 2.12
CA LYS A 175 1.30 16.08 1.58
C LYS A 175 2.62 16.20 0.84
N LEU A 176 2.56 16.75 -0.38
CA LEU A 176 3.69 16.91 -1.27
C LEU A 176 3.66 18.31 -1.88
N LYS A 177 4.81 18.71 -2.42
CA LYS A 177 4.99 19.95 -3.16
C LYS A 177 5.72 19.68 -4.46
N THR A 178 5.24 20.29 -5.53
CA THR A 178 5.87 20.19 -6.85
C THR A 178 7.18 20.97 -6.88
N THR A 179 8.25 20.35 -7.36
CA THR A 179 9.59 20.96 -7.40
C THR A 179 9.77 21.87 -8.62
N SER A 180 9.19 21.45 -9.74
CA SER A 180 9.22 22.19 -11.01
C SER A 180 7.88 22.06 -11.73
N ARG A 181 7.75 22.81 -12.82
CA ARG A 181 6.63 22.65 -13.74
C ARG A 181 6.64 21.23 -14.31
N GLY A 182 5.51 20.54 -14.24
CA GLY A 182 5.44 19.10 -14.51
C GLY A 182 4.11 18.67 -15.10
N ASN A 183 4.15 17.69 -16.00
CA ASN A 183 2.95 17.12 -16.60
C ASN A 183 2.26 16.20 -15.59
N VAL A 184 1.01 16.50 -15.29
CA VAL A 184 0.10 15.58 -14.59
C VAL A 184 -0.69 14.82 -15.64
N ARG A 185 -0.60 13.50 -15.61
CA ARG A 185 -1.13 12.60 -16.64
C ARG A 185 -2.36 11.84 -16.16
N ALA A 186 -3.13 11.32 -17.11
CA ALA A 186 -4.30 10.50 -16.83
C ALA A 186 -3.96 9.10 -16.29
N GLY A 187 -2.70 8.67 -16.32
CA GLY A 187 -2.26 7.36 -15.83
C GLY A 187 -0.76 7.31 -15.53
N PRO A 188 -0.29 6.24 -14.87
CA PRO A 188 1.12 6.05 -14.52
C PRO A 188 1.91 5.69 -15.78
N GLY A 189 2.60 6.66 -16.37
CA GLY A 189 3.45 6.45 -17.53
C GLY A 189 3.39 7.58 -18.55
N THR A 190 4.40 7.64 -19.41
CA THR A 190 4.53 8.66 -20.46
C THR A 190 3.55 8.46 -21.62
N ASN A 191 2.99 7.25 -21.77
CA ASN A 191 2.03 6.90 -22.81
C ASN A 191 0.60 7.42 -22.53
N PHE A 192 0.32 7.87 -21.31
CA PHE A 192 -0.97 8.45 -20.95
C PHE A 192 -1.04 9.92 -21.32
N ALA A 193 -2.21 10.40 -21.75
CA ALA A 193 -2.44 11.80 -22.07
C ALA A 193 -2.14 12.72 -20.86
N VAL A 194 -1.66 13.93 -21.14
CA VAL A 194 -1.48 14.98 -20.12
C VAL A 194 -2.86 15.54 -19.78
N SER A 195 -3.26 15.43 -18.51
CA SER A 195 -4.52 15.96 -17.99
C SER A 195 -4.41 17.46 -17.70
N PHE A 196 -3.32 17.86 -17.02
CA PHE A 196 -3.03 19.26 -16.74
C PHE A 196 -1.54 19.45 -16.40
N LEU A 197 -1.14 20.71 -16.27
CA LEU A 197 0.21 21.08 -15.87
C LEU A 197 0.22 21.51 -14.40
N ALA A 198 1.08 20.89 -13.61
CA ALA A 198 1.39 21.35 -12.26
C ALA A 198 2.38 22.50 -12.32
N GLU A 199 2.10 23.59 -11.60
CA GLU A 199 3.04 24.69 -11.45
C GLU A 199 4.07 24.39 -10.36
N PRO A 200 5.26 25.01 -10.41
CA PRO A 200 6.25 24.87 -9.34
C PRO A 200 5.70 25.37 -8.00
N GLY A 201 5.93 24.59 -6.94
CA GLY A 201 5.55 24.95 -5.58
C GLY A 201 4.07 24.73 -5.22
N SER A 202 3.26 24.18 -6.13
CA SER A 202 1.89 23.78 -5.85
C SER A 202 1.83 22.72 -4.74
N SER A 203 0.92 22.92 -3.79
CA SER A 203 0.61 21.93 -2.75
C SER A 203 -0.33 20.87 -3.31
N ILE A 204 0.05 19.61 -3.15
CA ILE A 204 -0.68 18.46 -3.68
C ILE A 204 -0.72 17.36 -2.62
N ILE A 205 -1.70 16.46 -2.74
CA ILE A 205 -1.85 15.30 -1.86
C ILE A 205 -1.61 14.04 -2.68
N GLY A 206 -0.67 13.20 -2.26
CA GLY A 206 -0.39 11.89 -2.85
C GLY A 206 -1.19 10.78 -2.16
N TYR A 207 -1.76 9.87 -2.95
CA TYR A 207 -2.65 8.80 -2.45
C TYR A 207 -2.13 7.39 -2.70
N SER A 208 -1.43 7.17 -3.80
CA SER A 208 -0.84 5.89 -4.18
C SER A 208 0.36 6.10 -5.09
N TYR A 209 1.13 5.05 -5.29
CA TYR A 209 2.18 5.02 -6.31
C TYR A 209 2.11 3.74 -7.15
N ALA A 210 2.60 3.85 -8.38
CA ALA A 210 2.81 2.75 -9.31
C ALA A 210 4.10 3.03 -10.07
N ASP A 211 5.07 2.12 -9.97
CA ASP A 211 6.44 2.32 -10.43
C ASP A 211 7.01 3.67 -9.93
N GLU A 212 7.39 4.56 -10.83
CA GLU A 212 7.93 5.89 -10.52
C GLU A 212 6.87 7.01 -10.52
N TRP A 213 5.58 6.66 -10.55
CA TRP A 213 4.47 7.61 -10.66
C TRP A 213 3.65 7.65 -9.38
N VAL A 214 3.31 8.86 -8.96
CA VAL A 214 2.48 9.13 -7.77
C VAL A 214 1.13 9.65 -8.22
N ARG A 215 0.05 9.03 -7.73
CA ARG A 215 -1.31 9.53 -7.91
C ARG A 215 -1.57 10.66 -6.94
N ILE A 216 -1.99 11.80 -7.46
CA ILE A 216 -2.15 13.04 -6.71
C ILE A 216 -3.53 13.68 -6.91
N SER A 217 -3.90 14.56 -5.99
CA SER A 217 -4.91 15.61 -6.19
C SER A 217 -4.33 16.96 -5.79
N ASP A 218 -4.72 17.99 -6.54
CA ASP A 218 -4.51 19.37 -6.13
C ASP A 218 -5.65 19.90 -5.23
N ASP A 219 -5.49 21.15 -4.79
CA ASP A 219 -6.46 21.90 -3.98
C ASP A 219 -7.78 22.20 -4.70
N THR A 220 -7.77 22.24 -6.03
CA THR A 220 -8.97 22.38 -6.87
C THR A 220 -9.73 21.07 -7.09
N GLY A 221 -9.21 19.95 -6.59
CA GLY A 221 -9.81 18.62 -6.74
C GLY A 221 -9.49 17.94 -8.08
N ARG A 222 -8.57 18.49 -8.89
CA ARG A 222 -8.09 17.82 -10.10
C ARG A 222 -7.13 16.72 -9.72
N THR A 223 -7.33 15.55 -10.32
CA THR A 223 -6.55 14.35 -10.03
C THR A 223 -5.72 13.90 -11.22
N GLY A 224 -4.64 13.17 -10.94
CA GLY A 224 -3.83 12.54 -11.98
C GLY A 224 -2.52 11.99 -11.44
N TRP A 225 -1.58 11.75 -12.35
CA TRP A 225 -0.32 11.08 -12.09
C TRP A 225 0.86 11.98 -12.39
N ILE A 226 1.76 12.12 -11.43
CA ILE A 226 2.99 12.90 -11.58
C ILE A 226 4.20 12.02 -11.28
N HIS A 227 5.29 12.24 -12.00
CA HIS A 227 6.53 11.49 -11.80
C HIS A 227 7.16 11.84 -10.44
N GLN A 228 7.67 10.85 -9.71
CA GLN A 228 8.16 11.00 -8.34
C GLN A 228 9.30 12.01 -8.19
N THR A 229 10.10 12.23 -9.24
CA THR A 229 11.21 13.21 -9.23
C THR A 229 10.74 14.67 -9.29
N LEU A 230 9.47 14.91 -9.65
CA LEU A 230 8.87 16.24 -9.75
C LEU A 230 8.15 16.65 -8.46
N VAL A 231 8.20 15.81 -7.43
CA VAL A 231 7.57 16.06 -6.13
C VAL A 231 8.59 15.95 -5.01
N SER A 232 8.34 16.70 -3.95
CA SER A 232 9.17 16.75 -2.75
C SER A 232 8.30 16.90 -1.52
N ARG A 233 8.93 16.74 -0.34
CA ARG A 233 8.30 17.11 0.93
C ARG A 233 7.95 18.61 0.90
N PRO A 234 6.76 19.01 1.41
CA PRO A 234 6.31 20.40 1.40
C PRO A 234 7.25 21.40 2.07
#